data_AF-A0AAV2T680-F1
#
_entry.id   AF-A0AAV2T680-F1
#
_cell.length_a   1.000
_cell.length_b   1.000
_cell.length_c   1.000
_cell.angle_alpha   90.00
_cell.angle_beta   90.00
_cell.angle_gamma   90.00
#
_symmetry.space_group_name_H-M   'P 1'
#
loop_
_entity.id
_entity.type
_entity.pdbx_description
1 polymer ?
#
loop_
_entity_poly.entity_id
_entity_poly.type
_entity_poly.pdbx_seq_one_letter_code
_entity_poly.pdbx_strand_id
1 'polypeptide(L)'
;MPFMQRRVYKMDKMQKAEERIKSNPWDIEAWSVLLRDAQSKKVEDAREVFERIVSQFPFAGQYWKIYINQEMKAKNYERVEKLFQRCLVKILNIDLWKLYLQYIKETKGKHHAFKEKMAQAYDFTLDKMGLDLNSYSIWADYISFLRST
;
A
#
# COMPACT_ATOMS: atom_id res chain seq x y z
N MET A 1 -20.68 25.12 -18.51
CA MET A 1 -21.75 24.17 -18.15
C MET A 1 -21.34 22.68 -17.99
N PRO A 2 -20.28 22.09 -18.61
CA PRO A 2 -20.05 20.63 -18.52
C PRO A 2 -19.45 20.10 -17.20
N PHE A 3 -18.84 20.97 -16.38
CA PHE A 3 -18.18 20.57 -15.12
C PHE A 3 -19.17 20.19 -14.01
N MET A 4 -20.30 20.88 -13.90
CA MET A 4 -21.32 20.58 -12.90
C MET A 4 -21.98 19.22 -13.16
N GLN A 5 -22.27 18.91 -14.42
CA GLN A 5 -22.92 17.65 -14.80
C GLN A 5 -22.02 16.43 -14.56
N ARG A 6 -20.70 16.56 -14.78
CA ARG A 6 -19.72 15.52 -14.42
C ARG A 6 -19.62 15.30 -12.90
N ARG A 7 -19.72 16.38 -12.11
CA ARG A 7 -19.62 16.30 -10.64
C ARG A 7 -20.84 15.59 -10.04
N VAL A 8 -22.04 15.91 -10.54
CA VAL A 8 -23.29 15.25 -10.12
C VAL A 8 -23.30 13.77 -10.50
N TYR A 9 -22.91 13.42 -11.73
CA TYR A 9 -22.82 12.03 -12.17
C TYR A 9 -21.82 11.19 -11.33
N LYS A 10 -20.71 11.80 -10.93
CA LYS A 10 -19.72 11.16 -10.06
C LYS A 10 -20.32 10.84 -8.69
N MET A 11 -21.04 11.79 -8.08
CA MET A 11 -21.68 11.60 -6.76
C MET A 11 -22.77 10.51 -6.79
N ASP A 12 -23.61 10.48 -7.82
CA ASP A 12 -24.65 9.48 -7.99
C ASP A 12 -24.06 8.05 -8.13
N LYS A 13 -22.94 7.90 -8.85
CA LYS A 13 -22.21 6.62 -8.90
C LYS A 13 -21.67 6.18 -7.55
N MET A 14 -21.18 7.10 -6.72
CA MET A 14 -20.64 6.75 -5.40
C MET A 14 -21.76 6.31 -4.46
N GLN A 15 -22.89 7.01 -4.45
CA GLN A 15 -24.05 6.65 -3.62
C GLN A 15 -24.57 5.25 -3.97
N LYS A 16 -24.72 4.95 -5.27
CA LYS A 16 -25.10 3.60 -5.74
C LYS A 16 -24.09 2.53 -5.34
N ALA A 17 -22.79 2.84 -5.39
CA ALA A 17 -21.76 1.91 -4.94
C ALA A 17 -21.83 1.67 -3.42
N GLU A 18 -22.10 2.70 -2.61
CA GLU A 18 -22.29 2.55 -1.17
C GLU A 18 -23.52 1.73 -0.81
N GLU A 19 -24.63 1.92 -1.52
CA GLU A 19 -25.84 1.10 -1.36
C GLU A 19 -25.57 -0.37 -1.71
N ARG A 20 -24.85 -0.62 -2.80
CA ARG A 20 -24.41 -1.98 -3.17
C ARG A 20 -23.54 -2.61 -2.08
N ILE A 21 -22.63 -1.86 -1.46
CA ILE A 21 -21.78 -2.35 -0.37
C ILE A 21 -22.61 -2.62 0.90
N LYS A 22 -23.62 -1.80 1.20
CA LYS A 22 -24.54 -2.05 2.32
C LYS A 22 -25.36 -3.31 2.12
N SER A 23 -25.80 -3.57 0.89
CA SER A 23 -26.55 -4.77 0.52
C SER A 23 -25.65 -6.02 0.48
N ASN A 24 -24.45 -5.88 -0.12
CA ASN A 24 -23.46 -6.93 -0.24
C ASN A 24 -22.05 -6.38 0.09
N PRO A 25 -21.54 -6.63 1.31
CA PRO A 25 -20.20 -6.19 1.73
C PRO A 25 -19.05 -6.77 0.90
N TRP A 26 -19.28 -7.84 0.14
CA TRP A 26 -18.26 -8.53 -0.67
C TRP A 26 -18.30 -8.14 -2.15
N ASP A 27 -19.07 -7.11 -2.52
CA ASP A 27 -19.14 -6.60 -3.89
C ASP A 27 -17.85 -5.87 -4.30
N ILE A 28 -16.90 -6.62 -4.87
CA ILE A 28 -15.58 -6.12 -5.29
C ILE A 28 -15.71 -4.98 -6.31
N GLU A 29 -16.70 -5.02 -7.19
CA GLU A 29 -16.92 -3.96 -8.19
C GLU A 29 -17.31 -2.65 -7.51
N ALA A 30 -18.22 -2.70 -6.54
CA ALA A 30 -18.63 -1.51 -5.80
C ALA A 30 -17.47 -0.92 -4.99
N TRP A 31 -16.67 -1.77 -4.33
CA TRP A 31 -15.44 -1.32 -3.67
C TRP A 31 -14.41 -0.73 -4.63
N SER A 32 -14.32 -1.25 -5.86
CA SER A 32 -13.41 -0.72 -6.88
C SER A 32 -13.74 0.72 -7.29
N VAL A 33 -15.03 1.08 -7.28
CA VAL A 33 -15.51 2.45 -7.56
C VAL A 33 -15.06 3.38 -6.45
N LEU A 34 -15.25 2.99 -5.18
CA LEU A 34 -14.79 3.78 -4.03
C LEU A 34 -13.26 3.93 -4.02
N LEU A 35 -12.53 2.85 -4.29
CA LEU A 35 -11.08 2.87 -4.36
C LEU A 35 -10.56 3.82 -5.44
N ARG A 36 -11.18 3.81 -6.62
CA ARG A 36 -10.78 4.70 -7.72
C ARG A 36 -11.00 6.17 -7.37
N ASP A 37 -12.12 6.47 -6.70
CA ASP A 37 -12.37 7.82 -6.22
C ASP A 37 -11.37 8.23 -5.12
N ALA A 38 -11.10 7.35 -4.16
CA ALA A 38 -10.12 7.57 -3.09
C ALA A 38 -8.71 7.87 -3.65
N GLN A 39 -8.27 7.15 -4.69
CA GLN A 39 -6.99 7.42 -5.37
C GLN A 39 -6.95 8.79 -6.07
N SER A 40 -8.10 9.33 -6.49
CA SER A 40 -8.20 10.63 -7.15
C SER A 40 -8.17 11.82 -6.18
N LYS A 41 -8.32 11.55 -4.88
CA LYS A 41 -8.36 12.55 -3.81
C LYS A 41 -7.02 12.61 -3.06
N LYS A 42 -6.85 13.68 -2.28
CA LYS A 42 -5.76 13.76 -1.31
C LYS A 42 -5.94 12.67 -0.25
N VAL A 43 -4.82 12.16 0.27
CA VAL A 43 -4.85 11.00 1.18
C VAL A 43 -5.61 11.31 2.47
N GLU A 44 -5.60 12.57 2.90
CA GLU A 44 -6.29 13.05 4.09
C GLU A 44 -7.81 12.84 3.98
N ASP A 45 -8.40 13.20 2.84
CA ASP A 45 -9.83 13.10 2.58
C ASP A 45 -10.26 11.66 2.22
N ALA A 46 -9.34 10.87 1.68
CA ALA A 46 -9.59 9.51 1.22
C ALA A 46 -9.34 8.44 2.30
N ARG A 47 -8.77 8.83 3.45
CA ARG A 47 -8.25 7.91 4.46
C ARG A 47 -9.30 6.98 5.03
N GLU A 48 -10.47 7.53 5.36
CA GLU A 48 -11.58 6.75 5.90
C GLU A 48 -12.03 5.64 4.94
N VAL A 49 -12.01 5.93 3.64
CA VAL A 49 -12.34 4.96 2.59
C VAL A 49 -11.29 3.86 2.52
N PHE A 50 -10.00 4.23 2.56
CA PHE A 50 -8.92 3.23 2.58
C PHE A 50 -8.97 2.33 3.81
N GLU A 51 -9.17 2.89 5.01
CA GLU A 51 -9.31 2.12 6.25
C GLU A 51 -10.50 1.16 6.20
N ARG A 52 -11.64 1.58 5.64
CA ARG A 52 -12.79 0.70 5.41
C ARG A 52 -12.45 -0.45 4.46
N ILE A 53 -11.76 -0.19 3.35
CA ILE A 53 -11.37 -1.21 2.37
C ILE A 53 -10.43 -2.24 3.00
N VAL A 54 -9.37 -1.81 3.69
CA VAL A 54 -8.41 -2.74 4.29
C VAL A 54 -8.97 -3.48 5.50
N SER A 55 -9.99 -2.93 6.15
CA SER A 55 -10.73 -3.63 7.21
C SER A 55 -11.66 -4.71 6.65
N GLN A 56 -12.29 -4.45 5.50
CA GLN A 56 -13.13 -5.44 4.81
C GLN A 56 -12.29 -6.55 4.16
N PHE A 57 -11.15 -6.20 3.58
CA PHE A 57 -10.27 -7.12 2.85
C PHE A 57 -8.86 -7.15 3.47
N PRO A 58 -8.70 -7.69 4.70
CA PRO A 58 -7.43 -7.64 5.41
C PRO A 58 -6.32 -8.44 4.74
N PHE A 59 -6.64 -9.48 3.97
CA PHE A 59 -5.65 -10.32 3.28
C PHE A 59 -5.35 -9.88 1.84
N ALA A 60 -6.07 -8.88 1.32
CA ALA A 60 -5.87 -8.39 -0.04
C ALA A 60 -4.68 -7.43 -0.10
N GLY A 61 -3.48 -7.97 -0.31
CA GLY A 61 -2.23 -7.21 -0.36
C GLY A 61 -2.25 -6.04 -1.36
N GLN A 62 -3.02 -6.15 -2.45
CA GLN A 62 -3.18 -5.09 -3.44
C GLN A 62 -3.77 -3.80 -2.84
N TYR A 63 -4.78 -3.89 -1.97
CA TYR A 63 -5.40 -2.70 -1.37
C TYR A 63 -4.47 -2.04 -0.35
N TRP A 64 -3.75 -2.84 0.45
CA TRP A 64 -2.69 -2.34 1.33
C TRP A 64 -1.60 -1.60 0.55
N LYS A 65 -1.14 -2.19 -0.55
CA LYS A 65 -0.12 -1.58 -1.43
C LYS A 65 -0.57 -0.22 -1.95
N ILE A 66 -1.82 -0.10 -2.42
CA ILE A 66 -2.37 1.16 -2.91
C ILE A 66 -2.45 2.19 -1.79
N TYR A 67 -2.93 1.81 -0.62
CA TYR A 67 -3.06 2.72 0.51
C TYR A 67 -1.69 3.24 0.99
N ILE A 68 -0.73 2.33 1.19
CA ILE A 68 0.64 2.67 1.59
C ILE A 68 1.30 3.59 0.55
N ASN A 69 1.14 3.30 -0.75
CA ASN A 69 1.66 4.16 -1.81
C ASN A 69 1.09 5.59 -1.75
N GLN A 70 -0.17 5.74 -1.39
CA GLN A 70 -0.80 7.06 -1.29
C GLN A 70 -0.25 7.84 -0.09
N GLU A 71 -0.07 7.20 1.06
CA GLU A 71 0.56 7.83 2.24
C GLU A 71 2.06 8.12 2.02
N MET A 72 2.76 7.25 1.28
CA MET A 72 4.14 7.48 0.83
C MET A 72 4.26 8.72 -0.06
N LYS A 73 3.37 8.88 -1.05
CA LYS A 73 3.32 10.07 -1.92
C LYS A 73 3.07 11.36 -1.12
N ALA A 74 2.27 11.27 -0.07
CA ALA A 74 2.02 12.39 0.86
C ALA A 74 3.16 12.61 1.87
N LYS A 75 4.19 11.76 1.89
CA LYS A 75 5.33 11.77 2.84
C LYS A 75 4.90 11.60 4.30
N ASN A 76 3.78 10.94 4.55
CA ASN A 76 3.26 10.65 5.90
C ASN A 76 3.93 9.40 6.48
N TYR A 77 5.25 9.42 6.65
CA TYR A 77 6.06 8.24 6.95
C TYR A 77 5.73 7.56 8.28
N GLU A 78 5.27 8.30 9.29
CA GLU A 78 4.83 7.73 10.58
C GLU A 78 3.61 6.82 10.39
N ARG A 79 2.69 7.20 9.49
CA ARG A 79 1.51 6.37 9.19
C ARG A 79 1.88 5.18 8.34
N VAL A 80 2.76 5.37 7.37
CA VAL A 80 3.30 4.28 6.55
C VAL A 80 3.89 3.17 7.43
N GLU A 81 4.66 3.54 8.46
CA GLU A 81 5.22 2.57 9.42
C GLU A 81 4.14 1.79 10.16
N LYS A 82 3.10 2.46 10.66
CA LYS A 82 1.94 1.81 11.32
C LYS A 82 1.18 0.88 10.37
N LEU A 83 1.07 1.24 9.09
CA LEU A 83 0.44 0.38 8.08
C LEU A 83 1.26 -0.88 7.81
N PHE A 84 2.58 -0.75 7.66
CA PHE A 84 3.48 -1.90 7.50
C PHE A 84 3.42 -2.85 8.70
N GLN A 85 3.41 -2.32 9.93
CA GLN A 85 3.25 -3.14 11.15
C GLN A 85 1.93 -3.94 11.16
N ARG A 86 0.84 -3.38 10.63
CA ARG A 86 -0.46 -4.07 10.54
C ARG A 86 -0.49 -5.16 9.48
N CYS A 87 0.15 -4.94 8.32
CA CYS A 87 -0.01 -5.82 7.16
C CYS A 87 1.14 -6.83 6.95
N LEU A 88 2.40 -6.47 7.20
CA LEU A 88 3.56 -7.32 6.85
C LEU A 88 3.58 -8.65 7.59
N VAL A 89 3.17 -8.66 8.87
CA VAL A 89 3.17 -9.88 9.68
C VAL A 89 2.03 -10.83 9.30
N LYS A 90 0.93 -10.28 8.75
CA LYS A 90 -0.29 -11.04 8.44
C LYS A 90 -0.35 -11.51 6.99
N ILE A 91 0.35 -10.85 6.08
CA ILE A 91 0.22 -11.04 4.64
C ILE A 91 1.58 -11.34 4.03
N LEU A 92 1.76 -12.58 3.58
CA LEU A 92 2.93 -13.01 2.81
C LEU A 92 2.77 -12.58 1.34
N ASN A 93 2.81 -11.27 1.08
CA ASN A 93 2.70 -10.71 -0.26
C ASN A 93 3.99 -9.99 -0.63
N ILE A 94 4.69 -10.52 -1.65
CA ILE A 94 6.01 -10.02 -2.04
C ILE A 94 6.04 -8.55 -2.44
N ASP A 95 4.96 -8.02 -3.02
CA ASP A 95 4.91 -6.62 -3.41
C ASP A 95 4.90 -5.67 -2.21
N LEU A 96 4.29 -6.08 -1.09
CA LEU A 96 4.33 -5.31 0.16
C LEU A 96 5.74 -5.28 0.74
N TRP A 97 6.46 -6.39 0.67
CA TRP A 97 7.86 -6.47 1.12
C TRP A 97 8.80 -5.63 0.25
N LYS A 98 8.61 -5.64 -1.07
CA LYS A 98 9.33 -4.71 -1.98
C LYS A 98 9.05 -3.25 -1.63
N LEU A 99 7.79 -2.92 -1.36
CA LEU A 99 7.40 -1.57 -0.96
C LEU A 99 8.00 -1.17 0.39
N TYR A 100 8.12 -2.12 1.33
CA TYR A 100 8.79 -1.91 2.62
C TYR A 100 10.28 -1.60 2.46
N LEU A 101 11.00 -2.37 1.64
CA LEU A 101 12.41 -2.11 1.34
C LEU A 101 12.60 -0.73 0.67
N GLN A 102 11.70 -0.36 -0.25
CA GLN A 102 11.70 0.96 -0.86
C GLN A 102 11.49 2.07 0.18
N TYR A 103 10.55 1.90 1.11
CA TYR A 103 10.29 2.84 2.20
C TYR A 103 11.54 3.08 3.06
N ILE A 104 12.29 2.03 3.41
CA ILE A 104 13.51 2.17 4.21
C ILE A 104 14.58 2.92 3.43
N LYS A 105 14.74 2.61 2.14
CA LYS A 105 15.69 3.30 1.26
C LYS A 105 15.39 4.80 1.17
N GLU A 106 14.12 5.18 1.02
CA GLU A 106 13.71 6.58 0.93
C GLU A 106 13.82 7.34 2.26
N THR A 107 13.46 6.70 3.38
CA THR A 107 13.41 7.37 4.69
C THR A 107 14.73 7.34 5.45
N LYS A 108 15.50 6.26 5.33
CA LYS A 108 16.76 6.06 6.06
C LYS A 108 18.00 6.25 5.19
N GLY A 109 17.88 6.49 3.88
CA GLY A 109 19.01 6.60 2.96
C GLY A 109 20.08 7.63 3.31
N LYS A 110 19.74 8.66 4.11
CA LYS A 110 20.69 9.70 4.58
C LYS A 110 21.26 9.43 5.98
N HIS A 111 20.84 8.35 6.63
CA HIS A 111 21.25 8.03 8.00
C HIS A 111 22.66 7.40 7.99
N HIS A 112 23.50 7.73 8.98
CA HIS A 112 24.87 7.17 9.06
C HIS A 112 24.87 5.62 9.13
N ALA A 113 23.96 5.05 9.93
CA ALA A 113 23.71 3.60 9.98
C ALA A 113 22.76 3.08 8.88
N PHE A 114 22.62 3.76 7.74
CA PHE A 114 21.73 3.31 6.65
C PHE A 114 22.09 1.90 6.18
N LYS A 115 23.37 1.63 5.95
CA LYS A 115 23.85 0.33 5.45
C LYS A 115 23.43 -0.81 6.37
N GLU A 116 23.65 -0.65 7.68
CA GLU A 116 23.27 -1.63 8.69
C GLU A 116 21.75 -1.83 8.75
N LYS A 117 20.97 -0.74 8.81
CA LYS A 117 19.50 -0.81 8.85
C LYS A 117 18.92 -1.44 7.59
N MET A 118 19.51 -1.16 6.43
CA MET A 118 19.07 -1.73 5.16
C MET A 118 19.43 -3.22 5.06
N ALA A 119 20.62 -3.62 5.52
CA ALA A 119 20.99 -5.04 5.60
C ALA A 119 20.03 -5.82 6.51
N GLN A 120 19.76 -5.32 7.72
CA GLN A 120 18.78 -5.91 8.63
C GLN A 120 17.39 -6.06 8.00
N ALA A 121 16.97 -5.08 7.20
CA ALA A 121 15.68 -5.15 6.50
C ALA A 121 15.66 -6.19 5.37
N TYR A 122 16.75 -6.34 4.63
CA TYR A 122 16.89 -7.40 3.64
C TYR A 122 16.89 -8.78 4.31
N ASP A 123 17.68 -8.97 5.37
CA ASP A 123 17.73 -10.22 6.12
C ASP A 123 16.34 -10.60 6.66
N PHE A 124 15.62 -9.62 7.25
CA PHE A 124 14.26 -9.83 7.71
C PHE A 124 13.29 -10.18 6.58
N THR A 125 13.42 -9.53 5.42
CA THR A 125 12.57 -9.81 4.26
C THR A 125 12.83 -11.20 3.69
N LEU A 126 14.10 -11.61 3.62
CA LEU A 126 14.51 -12.91 3.08
C LEU A 126 14.20 -14.06 4.06
N ASP A 127 14.23 -13.81 5.37
CA ASP A 127 13.75 -14.78 6.36
C ASP A 127 12.27 -15.12 6.15
N LYS A 128 11.44 -14.13 5.77
CA LYS A 128 10.00 -14.33 5.57
C LYS A 128 9.62 -14.74 4.15
N MET A 129 10.28 -14.19 3.14
CA MET A 129 9.88 -14.32 1.73
C MET A 129 10.96 -14.97 0.85
N GLY A 130 12.12 -15.36 1.40
CA GLY A 130 13.27 -15.84 0.61
C GLY A 130 13.02 -17.16 -0.12
N LEU A 131 12.02 -17.94 0.31
CA LEU A 131 11.59 -19.19 -0.35
C LEU A 131 10.46 -18.98 -1.37
N ASP A 132 9.93 -17.76 -1.51
CA ASP A 132 8.90 -17.45 -2.49
C ASP A 132 9.49 -17.49 -3.92
N LEU A 133 8.74 -18.04 -4.87
CA LEU A 133 9.18 -18.16 -6.27
C LEU A 133 9.53 -16.79 -6.88
N ASN A 134 8.85 -15.73 -6.46
CA ASN A 134 9.04 -14.39 -7.00
C ASN A 134 10.11 -13.58 -6.24
N SER A 135 10.76 -14.18 -5.23
CA SER A 135 11.78 -13.53 -4.38
C SER A 135 13.07 -13.18 -5.11
N TYR A 136 13.29 -13.73 -6.30
CA TYR A 136 14.50 -13.50 -7.10
C TYR A 136 14.90 -12.03 -7.19
N SER A 137 13.96 -11.12 -7.43
CA SER A 137 14.28 -9.69 -7.53
C SER A 137 14.81 -9.12 -6.21
N ILE A 138 14.29 -9.60 -5.07
CA ILE A 138 14.75 -9.16 -3.74
C ILE A 138 16.18 -9.67 -3.49
N TRP A 139 16.45 -10.92 -3.85
CA TRP A 139 17.80 -11.48 -3.79
C TRP A 139 18.78 -10.71 -4.68
N ALA A 140 18.42 -10.42 -5.92
CA ALA A 140 19.24 -9.67 -6.85
C ALA A 140 19.55 -8.25 -6.32
N ASP A 141 18.55 -7.56 -5.79
CA ASP A 141 18.70 -6.24 -5.18
C ASP A 141 19.61 -6.29 -3.94
N TYR A 142 19.48 -7.33 -3.11
CA TYR A 142 20.34 -7.49 -1.93
C TYR A 142 21.80 -7.77 -2.29
N ILE A 143 22.05 -8.67 -3.25
CA ILE A 143 23.40 -8.94 -3.76
C ILE A 143 24.03 -7.67 -4.33
N SER A 144 23.26 -6.90 -5.12
CA SER A 144 23.71 -5.62 -5.66
C SER A 144 24.06 -4.63 -4.54
N PHE A 145 23.21 -4.53 -3.53
CA PHE A 145 23.42 -3.69 -2.36
C PHE A 145 24.71 -4.07 -1.59
N LEU A 146 24.96 -5.35 -1.36
CA LEU A 146 26.18 -5.84 -0.70
C LEU A 146 27.44 -5.57 -1.53
N ARG A 147 27.38 -5.70 -2.86
CA ARG A 147 28.52 -5.39 -3.75
C ARG A 147 28.84 -3.89 -3.81
N SER A 148 27.85 -3.04 -3.55
CA SER A 148 28.01 -1.58 -3.52
C SER A 148 28.46 -1.03 -2.16
N THR A 149 28.56 -1.90 -1.15
CA THR A 149 28.89 -1.53 0.23
C THR A 149 30.38 -1.61 0.49
#